data_AF-A0A6C0REI7-F1
#
_entry.id   AF-A0A6C0REI7-F1
#
_cell.length_a   1.000
_cell.length_b   1.000
_cell.length_c   1.000
_cell.angle_alpha   90.00
_cell.angle_beta   90.00
_cell.angle_gamma   90.00
#
_symmetry.space_group_name_H-M   'P 1'
#
loop_
_entity.id
_entity.type
_entity.pdbx_description
1 polymer ?
#
loop_
_entity_poly.entity_id
_entity_poly.type
_entity_poly.pdbx_seq_one_letter_code
_entity_poly.pdbx_strand_id
1 'polypeptide(L)'
;MKKRWFLFLNAEQENYLVSLRRENKVSFITWILFSIILPLAPYIISVLINFLLTGFCNWGKIINNGSLPIISYGFITAGIVYIMEKIKNDNLIIFQLRERIMPVAVLLLFLNSSIFILETSVKDTLNTIQHAIVLVVSLFIFYYSLRVSQNMFFLQRKISDKQFDTIYREETNSTHGLNWE
;
A
#
# COMPACT_ATOMS: atom_id res chain seq x y z
N MET A 1 -6.15 7.80 -29.36
CA MET A 1 -6.19 7.33 -27.95
C MET A 1 -6.07 8.55 -27.02
N LYS A 2 -7.10 8.88 -26.24
CA LYS A 2 -6.98 9.92 -25.21
C LYS A 2 -6.04 9.41 -24.11
N LYS A 3 -4.89 10.07 -23.93
CA LYS A 3 -3.96 9.85 -22.82
C LYS A 3 -4.68 10.21 -21.52
N ARG A 4 -5.46 9.28 -20.97
CA ARG A 4 -5.92 9.38 -19.59
C ARG A 4 -4.68 9.33 -18.70
N TRP A 5 -4.56 10.31 -17.83
CA TRP A 5 -3.44 10.47 -16.91
C TRP A 5 -3.12 9.17 -16.17
N PHE A 6 -1.83 8.94 -15.91
CA PHE A 6 -1.29 7.75 -15.24
C PHE A 6 -1.95 7.43 -13.89
N LEU A 7 -2.58 8.44 -13.26
CA LEU A 7 -3.25 8.33 -11.97
C LEU A 7 -4.62 7.63 -12.00
N PHE A 8 -5.29 7.57 -13.17
CA PHE A 8 -6.66 7.05 -13.25
C PHE A 8 -6.72 5.70 -13.96
N LEU A 9 -7.37 4.73 -13.32
CA LEU A 9 -7.65 3.43 -13.91
C LEU A 9 -8.74 3.55 -14.98
N ASN A 10 -8.64 2.73 -16.02
CA ASN A 10 -9.72 2.61 -17.00
C ASN A 10 -10.84 1.72 -16.43
N ALA A 11 -12.07 1.85 -16.95
CA ALA A 11 -13.22 1.10 -16.45
C ALA A 11 -13.01 -0.43 -16.45
N GLU A 12 -12.32 -0.95 -17.46
CA GLU A 12 -11.95 -2.37 -17.54
C GLU A 12 -10.99 -2.80 -16.42
N GLN A 13 -10.00 -1.96 -16.12
CA GLN A 13 -9.04 -2.19 -15.03
C GLN A 13 -9.70 -2.11 -13.65
N GLU A 14 -10.62 -1.15 -13.48
CA GLU A 14 -11.40 -0.98 -12.25
C GLU A 14 -12.33 -2.18 -12.03
N ASN A 15 -13.05 -2.61 -13.08
CA ASN A 15 -13.90 -3.80 -13.02
C ASN A 15 -13.10 -5.06 -12.67
N TYR A 16 -11.89 -5.20 -13.22
CA TYR A 16 -10.99 -6.30 -12.89
C TYR A 16 -10.52 -6.28 -11.43
N LEU A 17 -10.19 -5.12 -10.87
CA LEU A 17 -9.88 -5.01 -9.43
C LEU A 17 -11.09 -5.30 -8.55
N VAL A 18 -12.30 -4.90 -8.98
CA VAL A 18 -13.55 -5.20 -8.28
C VAL A 18 -13.84 -6.69 -8.28
N SER A 19 -13.59 -7.41 -9.38
CA SER A 19 -13.77 -8.87 -9.41
C SER A 19 -12.80 -9.57 -8.46
N LEU A 20 -11.52 -9.18 -8.46
CA LEU A 20 -10.52 -9.71 -7.53
C LEU A 20 -10.87 -9.48 -6.06
N ARG A 21 -11.50 -8.34 -5.74
CA ARG A 21 -11.97 -8.04 -4.38
C ARG A 21 -13.09 -8.98 -3.92
N ARG A 22 -13.99 -9.37 -4.83
CA ARG A 22 -15.09 -10.30 -4.49
C ARG A 22 -14.57 -11.70 -4.23
N GLU A 23 -13.57 -12.14 -4.98
CA GLU A 23 -12.95 -13.46 -4.86
C GLU A 23 -12.16 -13.62 -3.55
N ASN A 24 -11.53 -12.56 -3.03
CA ASN A 24 -10.55 -12.64 -1.94
C ASN A 24 -10.95 -11.94 -0.63
N LYS A 25 -12.24 -11.92 -0.28
CA LYS A 25 -12.74 -11.16 0.89
C LYS A 25 -12.04 -11.51 2.22
N VAL A 26 -11.82 -12.79 2.51
CA VAL A 26 -11.26 -13.23 3.80
C VAL A 26 -9.80 -12.77 3.93
N SER A 27 -8.96 -13.06 2.93
CA SER A 27 -7.55 -12.63 2.92
C SER A 27 -7.42 -11.10 2.96
N PHE A 28 -8.35 -10.38 2.34
CA PHE A 28 -8.38 -8.92 2.39
C PHE A 28 -8.63 -8.38 3.81
N ILE A 29 -9.53 -9.01 4.57
CA ILE A 29 -9.78 -8.64 5.98
C ILE A 29 -8.53 -8.88 6.82
N THR A 30 -7.89 -10.04 6.65
CA THR A 30 -6.63 -10.36 7.34
C THR A 30 -5.54 -9.33 7.02
N TRP A 31 -5.39 -8.97 5.75
CA TRP A 31 -4.46 -7.92 5.33
C TRP A 31 -4.79 -6.57 5.96
N ILE A 32 -6.08 -6.16 6.01
CA ILE A 32 -6.47 -4.93 6.70
C ILE A 32 -6.07 -4.97 8.18
N LEU A 33 -6.35 -6.07 8.87
CA LEU A 33 -6.06 -6.21 10.29
C LEU A 33 -4.58 -6.07 10.59
N PHE A 34 -3.74 -6.84 9.90
CA PHE A 34 -2.30 -6.89 10.19
C PHE A 34 -1.52 -5.73 9.57
N SER A 35 -1.87 -5.32 8.36
CA SER A 35 -1.12 -4.28 7.66
C SER A 35 -1.57 -2.88 8.04
N ILE A 36 -2.84 -2.66 8.42
CA ILE A 36 -3.37 -1.29 8.65
C ILE A 36 -3.78 -1.06 10.10
N ILE A 37 -4.66 -1.92 10.64
CA ILE A 37 -5.24 -1.70 11.97
C ILE A 37 -4.17 -1.89 13.04
N LEU A 38 -3.37 -2.96 12.96
CA LEU A 38 -2.35 -3.27 13.95
C LEU A 38 -1.29 -2.15 14.10
N PRO A 39 -0.77 -1.52 13.03
CA PRO A 39 0.12 -0.35 13.16
C PRO A 39 -0.60 0.94 13.58
N LEU A 40 -1.86 1.15 13.17
CA LEU A 40 -2.62 2.35 13.55
C LEU A 40 -3.06 2.34 15.02
N ALA A 41 -3.38 1.17 15.58
CA ALA A 41 -3.84 1.04 16.95
C ALA A 41 -2.87 1.68 17.97
N PRO A 42 -1.57 1.35 18.01
CA PRO A 42 -0.64 1.97 18.96
C PRO A 42 -0.46 3.46 18.71
N TYR A 43 -0.53 3.93 17.46
CA TYR A 43 -0.51 5.36 17.14
C TYR A 43 -1.71 6.08 17.74
N ILE A 44 -2.93 5.59 17.49
CA ILE A 44 -4.17 6.16 18.02
C ILE A 44 -4.16 6.13 19.55
N ILE A 45 -3.77 5.01 20.16
CA ILE A 45 -3.67 4.88 21.62
C ILE A 45 -2.67 5.88 22.18
N SER A 46 -1.49 6.04 21.57
CA SER A 46 -0.48 7.00 22.01
C SER A 46 -0.99 8.45 21.93
N VAL A 47 -1.69 8.80 20.85
CA VAL A 47 -2.31 10.12 20.69
C VAL A 47 -3.38 10.35 21.77
N LEU A 48 -4.26 9.37 22.00
CA LEU A 48 -5.33 9.46 23.01
C LEU A 48 -4.78 9.59 24.44
N ILE A 49 -3.79 8.78 24.81
CA ILE A 49 -3.13 8.87 26.12
C ILE A 49 -2.52 10.26 26.32
N ASN A 50 -1.84 10.80 25.30
CA ASN A 50 -1.27 12.14 25.39
C ASN A 50 -2.35 13.22 25.57
N PHE A 51 -3.47 13.12 24.85
CA PHE A 51 -4.61 14.04 25.03
C PHE A 51 -5.16 13.98 26.46
N LEU A 52 -5.23 12.79 27.07
CA LEU A 52 -5.67 12.64 28.46
C LEU A 52 -4.69 13.26 29.47
N LEU A 53 -3.37 13.18 29.21
CA LEU A 53 -2.34 13.68 30.12
C LEU A 53 -2.07 15.17 30.00
N THR A 54 -2.11 15.72 28.78
CA THR A 54 -1.65 17.09 28.48
C THR A 54 -2.77 18.01 27.96
N GLY A 55 -3.98 17.49 27.79
CA GLY A 55 -5.11 18.21 27.21
C GLY A 55 -4.89 18.51 25.72
N PHE A 56 -5.51 19.59 25.22
CA PHE A 56 -5.35 20.04 23.83
C PHE A 56 -4.06 20.85 23.59
N CYS A 57 -3.22 21.01 24.61
CA CYS A 57 -1.95 21.73 24.47
C CYS A 57 -0.98 20.88 23.64
N ASN A 58 -0.39 21.46 22.57
CA ASN A 58 0.58 20.79 21.71
C ASN A 58 0.10 19.57 20.89
N TRP A 59 -1.21 19.44 20.65
CA TRP A 59 -1.77 18.34 19.83
C TRP A 59 -1.03 18.15 18.49
N GLY A 60 -0.66 19.25 17.82
CA GLY A 60 0.01 19.21 16.52
C GLY A 60 1.35 18.48 16.54
N LYS A 61 2.10 18.60 17.65
CA LYS A 61 3.40 17.93 17.81
C LYS A 61 3.26 16.42 18.06
N ILE A 62 2.19 16.02 18.72
CA ILE A 62 1.91 14.62 19.05
C ILE A 62 1.39 13.90 17.80
N ILE A 63 0.44 14.52 17.09
CA ILE A 63 -0.18 13.93 15.90
C ILE A 63 0.84 13.89 14.73
N ASN A 64 1.58 14.98 14.51
CA ASN A 64 2.58 15.10 13.43
C ASN A 64 3.97 14.72 13.94
N ASN A 65 4.12 13.50 14.42
CA ASN A 65 5.39 12.99 14.95
C ASN A 65 6.13 12.06 13.98
N GLY A 66 5.67 11.96 12.72
CA GLY A 66 6.23 11.07 11.72
C GLY A 66 5.66 9.65 11.73
N SER A 67 4.81 9.27 12.69
CA SER A 67 4.27 7.90 12.76
C SER A 67 3.33 7.61 11.59
N LEU A 68 2.43 8.53 11.26
CA LEU A 68 1.47 8.36 10.17
C LEU A 68 2.16 8.13 8.81
N PRO A 69 3.12 8.97 8.37
CA PRO A 69 3.84 8.73 7.12
C PRO A 69 4.68 7.44 7.12
N ILE A 70 5.25 7.02 8.26
CA ILE A 70 5.95 5.72 8.38
C ILE A 70 4.98 4.56 8.17
N ILE A 71 3.80 4.62 8.81
CA ILE A 71 2.78 3.57 8.68
C ILE A 71 2.36 3.44 7.21
N SER A 72 2.04 4.55 6.53
CA SER A 72 1.68 4.52 5.10
C SER A 72 2.83 4.14 4.19
N TYR A 73 4.08 4.45 4.54
CA TYR A 73 5.26 3.97 3.83
C TYR A 73 5.32 2.43 3.87
N GLY A 74 5.10 1.85 5.06
CA GLY A 74 5.05 0.39 5.26
C GLY A 74 4.01 -0.33 4.40
N PHE A 75 2.82 0.27 4.21
CA PHE A 75 1.80 -0.31 3.34
C PHE A 75 2.26 -0.43 1.90
N ILE A 76 3.00 0.57 1.42
CA ILE A 76 3.45 0.60 0.03
C ILE A 76 4.62 -0.37 -0.17
N THR A 77 5.60 -0.37 0.74
CA THR A 77 6.76 -1.26 0.61
C THR A 77 6.42 -2.74 0.68
N ALA A 78 5.42 -3.13 1.48
CA ALA A 78 4.96 -4.52 1.55
C ALA A 78 4.41 -5.03 0.20
N GLY A 79 3.77 -4.17 -0.60
CA GLY A 79 3.22 -4.54 -1.90
C GLY A 79 4.16 -4.35 -3.09
N ILE A 80 5.11 -3.41 -3.00
CA ILE A 80 5.91 -2.98 -4.15
C ILE A 80 6.85 -4.08 -4.67
N VAL A 81 7.42 -4.88 -3.76
CA VAL A 81 8.38 -5.95 -4.10
C VAL A 81 7.75 -6.96 -5.06
N TYR A 82 6.50 -7.36 -4.80
CA TYR A 82 5.77 -8.32 -5.62
C TYR A 82 5.36 -7.77 -6.97
N ILE A 83 5.12 -6.46 -7.05
CA ILE A 83 4.82 -5.81 -8.33
C ILE A 83 6.09 -5.74 -9.20
N MET A 84 7.27 -5.54 -8.61
CA MET A 84 8.52 -5.49 -9.37
C MET A 84 8.91 -6.83 -10.02
N GLU A 85 8.40 -7.94 -9.51
CA GLU A 85 8.71 -9.27 -10.03
C GLU A 85 8.14 -9.46 -11.45
N LYS A 86 9.01 -9.81 -12.41
CA LYS A 86 8.62 -10.08 -13.80
C LYS A 86 8.12 -11.52 -13.93
N ILE A 87 6.86 -11.69 -14.28
CA ILE A 87 6.30 -13.00 -14.63
C ILE A 87 6.36 -13.15 -16.14
N LYS A 88 6.93 -14.26 -16.61
CA LYS A 88 7.17 -14.53 -18.05
C LYS A 88 5.89 -14.62 -18.91
N ASN A 89 4.70 -14.65 -18.32
CA ASN A 89 3.39 -14.74 -19.02
C ASN A 89 2.31 -13.87 -18.34
N ASP A 90 2.61 -12.58 -18.10
CA ASP A 90 1.63 -11.66 -17.53
C ASP A 90 0.42 -11.47 -18.47
N ASN A 91 -0.79 -11.54 -17.93
CA ASN A 91 -1.99 -11.06 -18.63
C ASN A 91 -1.80 -9.57 -18.95
N LEU A 92 -2.09 -9.13 -20.18
CA LEU A 92 -1.95 -7.74 -20.61
C LEU A 92 -2.58 -6.74 -19.64
N ILE A 93 -3.73 -7.07 -19.03
CA ILE A 93 -4.42 -6.22 -18.06
C ILE A 93 -3.58 -6.07 -16.77
N ILE A 94 -2.97 -7.16 -16.29
CA ILE A 94 -2.10 -7.16 -15.10
C ILE A 94 -0.85 -6.33 -15.36
N PHE A 95 -0.23 -6.51 -16.54
CA PHE A 95 0.93 -5.74 -16.96
C PHE A 95 0.64 -4.23 -16.97
N GLN A 96 -0.47 -3.83 -17.62
CA GLN A 96 -0.87 -2.42 -17.68
C GLN A 96 -1.24 -1.85 -16.30
N LEU A 97 -1.82 -2.65 -15.41
CA LEU A 97 -2.10 -2.25 -14.03
C LEU A 97 -0.81 -2.01 -13.25
N ARG A 98 0.18 -2.91 -13.37
CA ARG A 98 1.51 -2.73 -12.77
C ARG A 98 2.17 -1.44 -13.25
N GLU A 99 2.23 -1.21 -14.56
CA GLU A 99 2.88 -0.02 -15.13
C GLU A 99 2.25 1.30 -14.65
N ARG A 100 0.96 1.29 -14.30
CA ARG A 100 0.29 2.45 -13.72
C ARG A 100 0.49 2.58 -12.21
N ILE A 101 0.42 1.47 -11.48
CA ILE A 101 0.48 1.47 -10.02
C ILE A 101 1.90 1.72 -9.52
N MET A 102 2.91 1.16 -10.20
CA MET A 102 4.30 1.22 -9.75
C MET A 102 4.84 2.66 -9.64
N PRO A 103 4.72 3.54 -10.66
CA PRO A 103 5.19 4.93 -10.54
C PRO A 103 4.46 5.70 -9.45
N VAL A 104 3.16 5.45 -9.26
CA VAL A 104 2.35 6.09 -8.21
C VAL A 104 2.82 5.62 -6.83
N ALA A 105 3.09 4.33 -6.66
CA ALA A 105 3.64 3.77 -5.43
C ALA A 105 5.00 4.40 -5.09
N VAL A 106 5.92 4.50 -6.06
CA VAL A 106 7.23 5.14 -5.87
C VAL A 106 7.09 6.62 -5.50
N LEU A 107 6.20 7.36 -6.17
CA LEU A 107 5.90 8.75 -5.82
C LEU A 107 5.38 8.87 -4.39
N LEU A 108 4.49 7.98 -3.97
CA LEU A 108 3.96 7.96 -2.61
C LEU A 108 5.04 7.61 -1.58
N LEU A 109 5.97 6.71 -1.88
CA LEU A 109 7.13 6.46 -1.00
C LEU A 109 7.95 7.73 -0.80
N PHE A 110 8.24 8.45 -1.88
CA PHE A 110 8.98 9.71 -1.82
C PHE A 110 8.25 10.78 -1.00
N LEU A 111 6.93 10.91 -1.19
CA LEU A 111 6.10 11.86 -0.44
C LEU A 111 6.00 11.50 1.04
N ASN A 112 5.82 10.22 1.38
CA ASN A 112 5.82 9.75 2.77
C ASN A 112 7.17 10.04 3.46
N SER A 113 8.29 9.73 2.80
CA SER A 113 9.61 10.04 3.35
C SER A 113 9.83 11.54 3.54
N SER A 114 9.38 12.36 2.58
CA SER A 114 9.50 13.82 2.66
C SER A 114 8.70 14.39 3.84
N ILE A 115 7.47 13.93 4.04
CA ILE A 115 6.64 14.33 5.18
C ILE A 115 7.20 13.82 6.49
N PHE A 116 7.67 12.58 6.53
CA PHE A 116 8.35 12.06 7.73
C PHE A 116 9.53 12.95 8.14
N ILE A 117 10.39 13.34 7.19
CA ILE A 117 11.52 14.24 7.46
C ILE A 117 11.02 15.60 7.96
N LEU A 118 9.98 16.16 7.34
CA LEU A 118 9.36 17.42 7.77
C LEU A 118 8.81 17.31 9.21
N GLU A 119 7.99 16.31 9.49
CA GLU A 119 7.36 16.06 10.79
C GLU A 119 8.37 15.72 11.89
N THR A 120 9.56 15.25 11.55
CA THR A 120 10.60 14.95 12.56
C THR A 120 11.59 16.09 12.75
N SER A 121 11.93 16.82 11.68
CA SER A 121 12.99 17.82 11.69
C SER A 121 12.53 19.22 12.13
N VAL A 122 11.28 19.59 11.84
CA VAL A 122 10.79 20.95 12.10
C VAL A 122 9.56 21.02 13.01
N LYS A 123 9.10 19.91 13.60
CA LYS A 123 7.87 19.89 14.42
C LYS A 123 7.83 20.91 15.55
N ASP A 124 8.97 21.26 16.13
CA ASP A 124 9.01 22.17 17.27
C ASP A 124 8.97 23.64 16.87
N THR A 125 9.21 23.94 15.60
CA THR A 125 9.19 25.30 15.05
C THR A 125 7.90 25.63 14.31
N LEU A 126 7.04 24.64 14.03
CA LEU A 126 5.77 24.85 13.37
C LEU A 126 4.74 25.48 14.32
N ASN A 127 3.97 26.44 13.80
CA ASN A 127 2.79 26.97 14.47
C ASN A 127 1.58 26.03 14.30
N THR A 128 0.50 26.28 15.03
CA THR A 128 -0.71 25.44 15.01
C THR A 128 -1.33 25.30 13.62
N ILE A 129 -1.33 26.38 12.82
CA ILE A 129 -1.89 26.36 11.46
C ILE A 129 -1.02 25.48 10.54
N GLN A 130 0.30 25.60 10.64
CA GLN A 130 1.24 24.76 9.90
C GLN A 130 1.10 23.29 10.29
N HIS A 131 0.92 22.99 11.58
CA HIS A 131 0.59 21.62 12.01
C HIS A 131 -0.71 21.11 11.39
N ALA A 132 -1.76 21.93 11.32
CA ALA A 132 -3.01 21.55 10.68
C ALA A 132 -2.83 21.29 9.17
N ILE A 133 -2.06 22.13 8.47
CA ILE A 133 -1.74 21.94 7.04
C ILE A 133 -0.98 20.62 6.84
N VAL A 134 0.09 20.40 7.61
CA VAL A 134 0.88 19.17 7.54
C VAL A 134 0.01 17.95 7.81
N LEU A 135 -0.84 17.99 8.84
CA LEU A 135 -1.76 16.89 9.15
C LEU A 135 -2.70 16.58 7.97
N VAL A 136 -3.31 17.60 7.36
CA VAL A 136 -4.21 17.41 6.21
C VAL A 136 -3.45 16.76 5.05
N VAL A 137 -2.25 17.23 4.75
CA VAL A 137 -1.42 16.66 3.68
C VAL A 137 -1.02 15.20 4.00
N SER A 138 -0.62 14.93 5.25
CA SER A 138 -0.29 13.58 5.72
C SER A 138 -1.49 12.63 5.62
N LEU A 139 -2.70 13.08 5.97
CA LEU A 139 -3.94 12.30 5.81
C LEU A 139 -4.27 12.03 4.34
N PHE A 140 -4.07 13.01 3.45
CA PHE A 140 -4.26 12.81 2.01
C PHE A 140 -3.30 11.74 1.48
N ILE A 141 -2.00 11.85 1.80
CA ILE A 141 -1.01 10.86 1.35
C ILE A 141 -1.29 9.49 1.96
N PHE A 142 -1.65 9.44 3.25
CA PHE A 142 -2.04 8.19 3.90
C PHE A 142 -3.21 7.50 3.18
N TYR A 143 -4.26 8.27 2.84
CA TYR A 143 -5.42 7.76 2.11
C TYR A 143 -5.04 7.23 0.72
N TYR A 144 -4.22 7.96 -0.04
CA TYR A 144 -3.75 7.50 -1.35
C TYR A 144 -2.83 6.29 -1.23
N SER A 145 -1.94 6.25 -0.24
CA SER A 145 -1.10 5.08 0.05
C SER A 145 -1.94 3.84 0.36
N LEU A 146 -3.00 4.00 1.16
CA LEU A 146 -3.93 2.93 1.44
C LEU A 146 -4.62 2.42 0.17
N ARG A 147 -5.15 3.32 -0.67
CA ARG A 147 -5.81 2.96 -1.93
C ARG A 147 -4.88 2.21 -2.89
N VAL A 148 -3.65 2.71 -3.06
CA VAL A 148 -2.66 2.08 -3.92
C VAL A 148 -2.27 0.71 -3.37
N SER A 149 -1.97 0.61 -2.07
CA SER A 149 -1.62 -0.66 -1.42
C SER A 149 -2.73 -1.71 -1.53
N GLN A 150 -4.00 -1.33 -1.40
CA GLN A 150 -5.13 -2.22 -1.66
C GLN A 150 -5.09 -2.81 -3.09
N ASN A 151 -4.84 -1.97 -4.09
CA ASN A 151 -4.74 -2.43 -5.48
C ASN A 151 -3.55 -3.36 -5.66
N MET A 152 -2.42 -3.07 -5.01
CA MET A 152 -1.23 -3.94 -5.03
C MET A 152 -1.51 -5.30 -4.40
N PHE A 153 -2.19 -5.34 -3.26
CA PHE A 153 -2.58 -6.58 -2.58
C PHE A 153 -3.40 -7.51 -3.48
N PHE A 154 -4.43 -6.97 -4.17
CA PHE A 154 -5.25 -7.77 -5.06
C PHE A 154 -4.46 -8.30 -6.27
N LEU A 155 -3.55 -7.50 -6.82
CA LEU A 155 -2.68 -7.92 -7.92
C LEU A 155 -1.69 -9.00 -7.48
N GLN A 156 -1.04 -8.82 -6.34
CA GLN A 156 -0.08 -9.77 -5.78
C GLN A 156 -0.72 -11.16 -5.59
N ARG A 157 -1.94 -11.24 -5.05
CA ARG A 157 -2.57 -12.54 -4.83
C ARG A 157 -2.76 -13.30 -6.13
N LYS A 158 -3.22 -12.60 -7.18
CA LYS A 158 -3.43 -13.21 -8.50
C LYS A 158 -2.12 -13.68 -9.15
N ILE A 159 -1.05 -12.92 -8.92
CA ILE A 159 0.31 -13.25 -9.37
C ILE A 159 0.80 -14.51 -8.66
N SER A 160 0.66 -14.56 -7.33
CA SER A 160 1.11 -15.69 -6.51
C SER A 160 0.36 -16.98 -6.82
N ASP A 161 -0.97 -16.93 -6.95
CA ASP A 161 -1.78 -18.10 -7.29
C ASP A 161 -1.35 -18.71 -8.65
N LYS A 162 -1.04 -17.87 -9.65
CA LYS A 162 -0.54 -18.33 -10.95
C LYS A 162 0.86 -18.94 -10.89
N GLN A 163 1.76 -18.38 -10.07
CA GLN A 163 3.09 -18.94 -9.91
C GLN A 163 3.05 -20.32 -9.26
N PHE A 164 2.23 -20.50 -8.22
CA PHE A 164 2.00 -21.81 -7.60
C PHE A 164 1.44 -22.83 -8.60
N ASP A 165 0.42 -22.46 -9.38
CA ASP A 165 -0.15 -23.35 -10.40
C ASP A 165 0.86 -23.74 -11.49
N THR A 166 1.78 -22.83 -11.86
CA THR A 166 2.80 -23.08 -12.89
C THR A 166 3.88 -24.03 -12.37
N ILE A 167 4.40 -23.79 -11.15
CA ILE A 167 5.41 -24.65 -10.51
C ILE A 167 4.85 -26.07 -10.34
N TYR A 168 3.60 -26.19 -9.86
CA TYR A 168 2.97 -27.50 -9.66
C TYR A 168 2.75 -28.26 -10.97
N ARG A 169 2.41 -27.55 -12.06
CA ARG A 169 2.29 -28.16 -13.40
C ARG A 169 3.62 -28.59 -13.99
N GLU A 170 4.70 -27.84 -13.74
CA GLU A 170 6.04 -28.23 -14.17
C GLU A 170 6.57 -29.44 -13.37
N GLU A 171 6.29 -29.51 -12.06
CA GLU A 171 6.63 -30.68 -11.22
C GLU A 171 5.85 -31.94 -11.60
N THR A 172 4.53 -31.82 -11.85
CA THR A 172 3.69 -32.95 -12.27
C THR A 172 4.01 -33.46 -13.67
N ASN A 173 4.34 -32.56 -14.61
CA ASN A 173 4.78 -32.97 -15.94
C ASN A 173 6.20 -33.56 -15.96
N SER A 174 7.08 -33.16 -15.04
CA SER A 174 8.43 -33.75 -14.93
C SER A 174 8.45 -35.09 -14.19
N THR A 175 7.47 -35.37 -13.32
CA THR A 175 7.35 -36.67 -12.63
C THR A 175 6.76 -37.80 -13.48
N HIS A 176 6.13 -37.49 -14.62
CA HIS A 176 5.72 -38.49 -15.63
C HIS A 176 6.80 -38.84 -16.67
N GLY A 177 8.00 -38.26 -16.56
CA GLY A 177 9.13 -38.52 -17.47
C GLY A 177 10.25 -39.40 -16.90
N LEU A 178 10.16 -39.86 -15.66
CA LEU A 178 11.12 -40.82 -15.09
C LEU A 178 10.62 -42.26 -15.35
N ASN A 179 10.76 -42.69 -16.60
CA ASN A 179 10.91 -44.11 -16.89
C ASN A 179 12.20 -44.57 -16.20
N TRP A 180 12.04 -45.24 -15.06
CA TRP A 180 13.08 -46.09 -14.49
C TRP A 180 13.21 -47.32 -15.41
N GLU A 181 14.08 -47.22 -16.41
CA GLU A 181 14.76 -48.38 -16.98
C GLU A 181 16.05 -48.66 -16.21
#